data_AF-A0A157ZNP6-F1
#
_entry.id   AF-A0A157ZNP6-F1
#
_cell.length_a   1.000
_cell.length_b   1.000
_cell.length_c   1.000
_cell.angle_alpha   90.00
_cell.angle_beta   90.00
_cell.angle_gamma   90.00
#
_symmetry.space_group_name_H-M   'P 1'
#
loop_
_entity.id
_entity.type
_entity.pdbx_description
1 polymer ?
#
loop_
_entity_poly.entity_id
_entity_poly.type
_entity_poly.pdbx_seq_one_letter_code
_entity_poly.pdbx_strand_id
1 'polypeptide(L)'
;MSSTAQEFIECATALLRNAVNEPQFRAVCSRAYYGAFHAAHAFHQQLPVPGTVGHARGRHEQLIAQLSRPMIDRRNKEYAQSLAIGKSLRTLCDARVTADYDLTRHVDHALATQSTKLAATVLRSAT
;
A
#
# COMPACT_ATOMS: atom_id res chain seq x y z
N MET A 1 20.12 10.27 -0.36
CA MET A 1 18.87 10.70 -1.03
C MET A 1 17.79 9.70 -0.66
N SER A 2 16.62 10.13 -0.19
CA SER A 2 15.50 9.23 0.13
C SER A 2 14.48 9.26 -1.02
N SER A 3 14.01 8.08 -1.46
CA SER A 3 12.97 7.99 -2.47
C SER A 3 11.59 8.35 -1.93
N THR A 4 10.76 9.00 -2.75
CA THR A 4 9.39 9.38 -2.44
C THR A 4 8.39 8.25 -2.73
N ALA A 5 7.19 8.36 -2.17
CA ALA A 5 6.09 7.43 -2.47
C ALA A 5 5.77 7.36 -3.97
N GLN A 6 5.80 8.51 -4.65
CA GLN A 6 5.55 8.61 -6.08
C GLN A 6 6.62 7.88 -6.90
N GLU A 7 7.90 8.07 -6.57
CA GLU A 7 9.01 7.40 -7.27
C GLU A 7 8.92 5.87 -7.15
N PHE A 8 8.50 5.33 -6.00
CA PHE A 8 8.25 3.88 -5.86
C PHE A 8 7.12 3.39 -6.78
N ILE A 9 6.04 4.15 -6.92
CA ILE A 9 4.88 3.76 -7.74
C ILE A 9 5.20 3.90 -9.24
N GLU A 10 5.93 4.94 -9.62
CA GLU A 10 6.45 5.12 -10.97
C GLU A 10 7.41 3.99 -11.33
N CYS A 11 8.32 3.62 -10.43
CA CYS A 11 9.20 2.47 -10.60
C CYS A 11 8.40 1.16 -10.78
N ALA A 12 7.42 0.89 -9.93
CA ALA A 12 6.56 -0.30 -10.06
C ALA A 12 5.82 -0.34 -11.42
N THR A 13 5.34 0.82 -11.87
CA THR A 13 4.66 0.96 -13.17
C THR A 13 5.62 0.74 -14.34
N ALA A 14 6.82 1.29 -14.27
CA ALA A 14 7.86 1.11 -15.29
C ALA A 14 8.33 -0.36 -15.37
N LEU A 15 8.52 -1.01 -14.22
CA LEU A 15 8.86 -2.44 -14.14
C LEU A 15 7.76 -3.30 -14.78
N LEU A 16 6.48 -3.03 -14.48
CA LEU A 16 5.37 -3.81 -14.99
C LEU A 16 5.29 -3.79 -16.52
N ARG A 17 5.59 -2.66 -17.17
CA ARG A 17 5.53 -2.53 -18.64
C ARG A 17 6.41 -3.54 -19.37
N ASN A 18 7.53 -3.95 -18.75
CA ASN A 18 8.51 -4.84 -19.36
C ASN A 18 8.59 -6.21 -18.65
N ALA A 19 7.70 -6.46 -17.68
CA ALA A 19 7.74 -7.68 -16.89
C ALA A 19 7.21 -8.87 -17.69
N VAL A 20 8.02 -9.93 -17.83
CA VAL A 20 7.71 -11.14 -18.60
C VAL A 20 7.77 -12.41 -17.76
N ASN A 21 8.24 -12.32 -16.51
CA ASN A 21 8.40 -13.48 -15.63
C ASN A 21 8.10 -13.14 -14.17
N GLU A 22 7.90 -14.21 -13.40
CA GLU A 22 7.51 -14.14 -12.00
C GLU A 22 8.46 -13.31 -11.11
N PRO A 23 9.81 -13.43 -11.19
CA PRO A 23 10.70 -12.55 -10.42
C PRO A 23 10.44 -11.05 -10.64
N GLN A 24 10.13 -10.66 -11.89
CA GLN A 24 9.79 -9.28 -12.21
C GLN A 24 8.41 -8.89 -11.66
N PHE A 25 7.41 -9.78 -11.73
CA PHE A 25 6.10 -9.54 -11.12
C PHE A 25 6.21 -9.36 -9.59
N ARG A 26 7.05 -10.17 -8.92
CA ARG A 26 7.34 -10.01 -7.49
C ARG A 26 7.96 -8.65 -7.18
N ALA A 27 8.94 -8.22 -7.98
CA ALA A 27 9.54 -6.90 -7.85
C ALA A 27 8.51 -5.76 -8.02
N VAL A 28 7.57 -5.89 -8.95
CA VAL A 28 6.46 -4.94 -9.13
C VAL A 28 5.59 -4.86 -7.86
N CYS A 29 5.13 -5.99 -7.33
CA CYS A 29 4.30 -6.03 -6.12
C CYS A 29 4.99 -5.37 -4.92
N SER A 30 6.28 -5.66 -4.74
CA SER A 30 7.10 -5.08 -3.67
C SER A 30 7.18 -3.55 -3.76
N ARG A 31 7.45 -3.01 -4.96
CA ARG A 31 7.64 -1.56 -5.18
C ARG A 31 6.31 -0.83 -5.09
N ALA A 32 5.24 -1.42 -5.62
CA ALA A 32 3.88 -0.92 -5.48
C ALA A 32 3.46 -0.81 -4.01
N TYR A 33 3.75 -1.83 -3.19
CA TYR A 33 3.45 -1.80 -1.76
C TYR A 33 4.19 -0.67 -1.04
N TYR A 34 5.52 -0.56 -1.21
CA TYR A 34 6.28 0.45 -0.47
C TYR A 34 5.87 1.88 -0.85
N GLY A 35 5.59 2.13 -2.13
CA GLY A 35 5.04 3.41 -2.57
C GLY A 35 3.69 3.72 -1.92
N ALA A 36 2.77 2.76 -1.92
CA ALA A 36 1.47 2.91 -1.27
C ALA A 36 1.59 3.08 0.25
N PHE A 37 2.51 2.36 0.90
CA PHE A 37 2.77 2.46 2.33
C PHE A 37 3.25 3.86 2.71
N HIS A 38 4.19 4.43 1.96
CA HIS A 38 4.69 5.77 2.23
C HIS A 38 3.63 6.85 1.97
N ALA A 39 2.83 6.72 0.91
CA ALA A 39 1.71 7.63 0.66
C ALA A 39 0.65 7.55 1.78
N ALA A 40 0.25 6.33 2.16
CA ALA A 40 -0.72 6.11 3.23
C ALA A 40 -0.21 6.61 4.59
N HIS A 41 1.08 6.45 4.86
CA HIS A 41 1.70 6.95 6.08
C HIS A 41 1.70 8.48 6.12
N ALA A 42 2.05 9.13 5.00
CA ALA A 42 2.00 10.59 4.90
C ALA A 42 0.58 11.13 5.14
N PHE A 43 -0.44 10.51 4.52
CA PHE A 43 -1.84 10.84 4.79
C PHE A 43 -2.21 10.66 6.28
N HIS A 44 -1.84 9.52 6.87
CA HIS A 44 -2.12 9.26 8.29
C HIS A 44 -1.49 10.31 9.22
N GLN A 45 -0.28 10.79 8.90
CA GLN A 45 0.41 11.82 9.68
C GLN A 45 -0.26 13.21 9.61
N GLN A 46 -1.10 13.45 8.60
CA GLN A 46 -1.86 14.69 8.45
C GLN A 46 -3.19 14.68 9.22
N LEU A 47 -3.65 13.50 9.68
CA LEU A 47 -4.90 13.41 10.43
C LEU A 47 -4.76 14.13 11.79
N PRO A 48 -5.79 14.90 12.23
CA PRO A 48 -5.76 15.59 13.52
C PRO A 48 -5.53 14.65 14.72
N VAL A 49 -6.01 13.41 14.60
CA VAL A 49 -5.84 12.36 15.61
C VAL A 49 -5.53 11.06 14.87
N PRO A 50 -4.48 10.32 15.28
CA PRO A 50 -4.16 9.04 14.66
C PRO A 50 -5.27 8.02 14.91
N GLY A 51 -5.33 6.98 14.08
CA GLY A 51 -6.19 5.84 14.37
C GLY A 51 -5.69 5.00 15.55
N THR A 52 -6.48 4.02 15.97
CA THR A 52 -6.07 3.07 17.02
C THR A 52 -5.43 1.80 16.45
N VAL A 53 -4.35 1.35 17.08
CA VAL A 53 -3.63 0.12 16.69
C VAL A 53 -4.29 -1.16 17.22
N GLY A 54 -5.07 -1.08 18.30
CA GLY A 54 -5.57 -2.25 19.02
C GLY A 54 -4.45 -3.24 19.35
N HIS A 55 -4.56 -4.48 18.88
CA HIS A 55 -3.57 -5.55 19.09
C HIS A 55 -2.57 -5.72 17.92
N ALA A 56 -2.58 -4.83 16.93
CA ALA A 56 -1.71 -4.94 15.75
C ALA A 56 -0.21 -4.85 16.12
N ARG A 57 0.62 -5.67 15.48
CA ARG A 57 2.06 -5.76 15.78
C ARG A 57 2.90 -5.40 14.56
N GLY A 58 4.01 -4.69 14.80
CA GLY A 58 4.88 -4.24 13.73
C GLY A 58 4.29 -3.08 12.92
N ARG A 59 5.17 -2.34 12.24
CA ARG A 59 4.81 -1.04 11.64
C ARG A 59 3.77 -1.14 10.53
N HIS A 60 3.84 -2.19 9.72
CA HIS A 60 2.93 -2.41 8.59
C HIS A 60 1.50 -2.67 9.06
N GLU A 61 1.31 -3.59 10.02
CA GLU A 61 -0.01 -3.88 10.55
C GLU A 61 -0.57 -2.72 11.37
N GLN A 62 0.29 -2.02 12.12
CA GLN A 62 -0.12 -0.86 12.91
C GLN A 62 -0.70 0.24 12.01
N LEU A 63 -0.01 0.63 10.94
CA LEU A 63 -0.53 1.64 10.02
C LEU A 63 -1.87 1.22 9.40
N ILE A 64 -1.98 -0.04 8.94
CA ILE A 64 -3.24 -0.57 8.39
C ILE A 64 -4.36 -0.53 9.44
N ALA A 65 -4.07 -0.90 10.69
CA ALA A 65 -5.04 -0.89 11.78
C ALA A 65 -5.52 0.54 12.08
N GLN A 66 -4.61 1.51 12.14
CA GLN A 66 -4.95 2.91 12.38
C GLN A 66 -5.80 3.48 11.25
N LEU A 67 -5.46 3.19 9.99
CA LEU A 67 -6.26 3.61 8.83
C LEU A 67 -7.64 2.93 8.80
N SER A 68 -7.74 1.69 9.28
CA SER A 68 -9.00 0.95 9.35
C SER A 68 -9.85 1.33 10.57
N ARG A 69 -9.28 2.06 11.53
CA ARG A 69 -9.93 2.51 12.77
C ARG A 69 -9.56 3.97 13.08
N PRO A 70 -9.89 4.91 12.16
CA PRO A 70 -9.59 6.31 12.36
C PRO A 70 -10.40 6.85 13.54
N MET A 71 -9.78 7.73 14.34
CA MET A 71 -10.44 8.34 15.51
C MET A 71 -11.00 9.74 15.23
N ILE A 72 -10.93 10.19 13.98
CA ILE A 72 -11.58 11.43 13.52
C ILE A 72 -13.10 11.24 13.37
N ASP A 73 -13.85 12.34 13.32
CA ASP A 73 -15.32 12.30 13.15
C ASP A 73 -15.71 11.58 11.85
N ARG A 74 -16.73 10.72 11.91
CA ARG A 74 -17.28 9.98 10.76
C ARG A 74 -17.83 10.89 9.66
N ARG A 75 -18.20 12.13 10.00
CA ARG A 75 -18.65 13.17 9.06
C ARG A 75 -17.48 13.84 8.33
N ASN A 76 -16.25 13.71 8.83
CA ASN A 76 -15.07 14.16 8.11
C ASN A 76 -14.84 13.25 6.88
N LYS A 77 -14.69 13.84 5.69
CA LYS A 77 -14.38 13.12 4.44
C LYS A 77 -13.16 12.20 4.57
N GLU A 78 -12.17 12.60 5.38
CA GLU A 78 -10.94 11.85 5.63
C GLU A 78 -11.22 10.53 6.36
N TYR A 79 -12.35 10.40 7.06
CA TYR A 79 -12.73 9.15 7.71
C TYR A 79 -12.93 8.04 6.68
N ALA A 80 -13.75 8.32 5.65
CA ALA A 80 -14.01 7.37 4.58
C ALA A 80 -12.76 7.10 3.73
N GLN A 81 -11.96 8.15 3.49
CA GLN A 81 -10.67 8.07 2.80
C GLN A 81 -9.68 7.17 3.53
N SER A 82 -9.55 7.32 4.85
CA SER A 82 -8.71 6.50 5.71
C SER A 82 -9.07 5.02 5.63
N LEU A 83 -10.38 4.70 5.71
CA LEU A 83 -10.86 3.32 5.55
C LEU A 83 -10.56 2.74 4.16
N ALA A 84 -10.74 3.52 3.10
CA ALA A 84 -10.46 3.09 1.73
C ALA A 84 -8.97 2.83 1.49
N ILE A 85 -8.10 3.70 2.01
CA ILE A 85 -6.64 3.53 1.98
C ILE A 85 -6.26 2.29 2.79
N GLY A 86 -6.77 2.13 4.01
CA GLY A 86 -6.48 0.98 4.88
C GLY A 86 -6.84 -0.35 4.22
N LYS A 87 -8.00 -0.43 3.56
CA LYS A 87 -8.42 -1.61 2.79
C LYS A 87 -7.45 -1.91 1.64
N SER A 88 -7.09 -0.91 0.86
CA SER A 88 -6.17 -1.06 -0.29
C SER A 88 -4.77 -1.49 0.18
N LEU A 89 -4.30 -0.89 1.28
CA LEU A 89 -2.99 -1.18 1.87
C LEU A 89 -2.92 -2.60 2.45
N ARG A 90 -4.02 -3.12 3.01
CA ARG A 90 -4.10 -4.54 3.41
C ARG A 90 -3.89 -5.46 2.22
N THR A 91 -4.64 -5.27 1.13
CA THR A 91 -4.49 -6.09 -0.08
C THR A 91 -3.06 -6.03 -0.63
N LEU A 92 -2.46 -4.84 -0.67
CA LEU A 92 -1.07 -4.69 -1.11
C LEU A 92 -0.06 -5.35 -0.16
N CYS A 93 -0.32 -5.33 1.15
CA CYS A 93 0.54 -5.99 2.13
C CYS A 93 0.55 -7.50 1.92
N ASP A 94 -0.61 -8.10 1.68
CA ASP A 94 -0.76 -9.53 1.45
C ASP A 94 -0.09 -9.94 0.12
N ALA A 95 -0.24 -9.10 -0.92
CA ALA A 95 0.45 -9.28 -2.20
C ALA A 95 1.98 -9.20 -2.04
N ARG A 96 2.48 -8.25 -1.24
CA ARG A 96 3.92 -8.17 -0.94
C ARG A 96 4.41 -9.37 -0.15
N VAL A 97 3.69 -9.82 0.88
CA VAL A 97 4.10 -10.99 1.68
C VAL A 97 4.23 -12.21 0.77
N THR A 98 3.28 -12.40 -0.13
CA THR A 98 3.34 -13.45 -1.16
C THR A 98 4.57 -13.27 -2.06
N ALA A 99 4.79 -12.06 -2.56
CA ALA A 99 5.88 -11.75 -3.48
C ALA A 99 7.28 -11.89 -2.87
N ASP A 100 7.49 -11.40 -1.65
CA ASP A 100 8.82 -11.27 -1.03
C ASP A 100 9.19 -12.49 -0.18
N TYR A 101 8.22 -13.21 0.40
CA TYR A 101 8.49 -14.25 1.39
C TYR A 101 7.95 -15.63 1.04
N ASP A 102 6.86 -15.71 0.27
CA ASP A 102 6.29 -17.01 -0.13
C ASP A 102 6.76 -17.42 -1.53
N LEU A 103 7.92 -18.07 -1.57
CA LEU A 103 8.51 -18.60 -2.81
C LEU A 103 7.73 -19.80 -3.38
N THR A 104 6.84 -20.40 -2.59
CA THR A 104 6.04 -21.56 -3.03
C THR A 104 4.75 -21.15 -3.74
N ARG A 105 4.30 -19.90 -3.54
CA ARG A 105 3.13 -19.34 -4.21
C ARG A 105 3.50 -18.62 -5.48
N HIS A 106 2.80 -18.89 -6.57
CA HIS A 106 3.01 -18.21 -7.84
C HIS A 106 2.53 -16.75 -7.80
N VAL A 107 3.34 -15.83 -8.32
CA VAL A 107 2.97 -14.43 -8.57
C VAL A 107 2.93 -14.18 -10.07
N ASP A 108 1.77 -13.78 -10.57
CA ASP A 108 1.52 -13.58 -11.99
C ASP A 108 1.41 -12.10 -12.38
N HIS A 109 1.26 -11.87 -13.69
CA HIS A 109 1.06 -10.53 -14.24
C HIS A 109 -0.22 -9.86 -13.72
N ALA A 110 -1.27 -10.64 -13.40
CA ALA A 110 -2.53 -10.10 -12.93
C ALA A 110 -2.40 -9.49 -11.53
N LEU A 111 -1.74 -10.19 -10.61
CA LEU A 111 -1.46 -9.69 -9.25
C LEU A 111 -0.53 -8.47 -9.29
N ALA A 112 0.49 -8.48 -10.14
CA ALA A 112 1.37 -7.33 -10.34
C ALA A 112 0.60 -6.11 -10.88
N THR A 113 -0.28 -6.32 -11.86
CA THR A 113 -1.15 -5.28 -12.43
C THR A 113 -2.14 -4.73 -11.40
N GLN A 114 -2.75 -5.59 -10.59
CA GLN A 114 -3.65 -5.15 -9.52
C GLN A 114 -2.89 -4.32 -8.48
N SER A 115 -1.67 -4.75 -8.13
CA SER A 115 -0.84 -4.06 -7.15
C SER A 115 -0.47 -2.64 -7.59
N THR A 116 -0.07 -2.45 -8.84
CA THR A 116 0.23 -1.09 -9.37
C THR A 116 -1.02 -0.20 -9.40
N LYS A 117 -2.17 -0.73 -9.82
CA LYS A 117 -3.45 0.00 -9.83
C LYS A 117 -3.88 0.44 -8.43
N LEU A 118 -3.78 -0.45 -7.45
CA LEU A 118 -4.13 -0.14 -6.06
C LEU A 118 -3.15 0.88 -5.48
N ALA A 119 -1.85 0.75 -5.72
CA ALA A 119 -0.86 1.70 -5.24
C ALA A 119 -1.09 3.11 -5.82
N ALA A 120 -1.35 3.21 -7.12
CA ALA A 120 -1.71 4.48 -7.76
C ALA A 120 -3.01 5.07 -7.19
N THR A 121 -3.97 4.23 -6.81
CA THR A 121 -5.21 4.67 -6.15
C THR A 121 -4.94 5.20 -4.76
N VAL A 122 -4.13 4.51 -3.96
CA VAL A 122 -3.70 4.99 -2.65
C VAL A 122 -2.99 6.34 -2.76
N LEU A 123 -2.08 6.51 -3.73
CA LEU A 123 -1.38 7.78 -3.93
C LEU A 123 -2.37 8.92 -4.21
N ARG A 124 -3.29 8.75 -5.18
CA ARG A 124 -4.31 9.76 -5.48
C ARG A 124 -5.26 10.03 -4.32
N SER A 125 -5.50 9.04 -3.48
CA SER A 125 -6.31 9.19 -2.27
C SER A 125 -5.52 9.73 -1.09
N ALA A 126 -4.19 9.86 -1.15
CA ALA A 126 -3.38 10.36 -0.04
C ALA A 126 -2.92 11.80 -0.24
N THR A 127 -3.00 12.31 -1.48
CA THR A 127 -2.71 13.68 -1.91
C THR A 127 -3.98 14.48 -2.12
#